data_AF-A0A950JQ97-F1
#
_entry.id   AF-A0A950JQ97-F1
#
_cell.length_a   1.000
_cell.length_b   1.000
_cell.length_c   1.000
_cell.angle_alpha   90.00
_cell.angle_beta   90.00
_cell.angle_gamma   90.00
#
_symmetry.space_group_name_H-M   'P 1'
#
loop_
_entity.id
_entity.type
_entity.pdbx_description
1 polymer ?
#
loop_
_entity_poly.entity_id
_entity_poly.type
_entity_poly.pdbx_seq_one_letter_code
_entity_poly.pdbx_strand_id
1 'polypeptide(L)'
;MNSVKASPSVDGTLRAAAVAAEQAGERLDRFLAAALPELSRSRLQALLASGAVTRAGQTIGDGNTRVKPGEIYDVRVPEPAPALPQAQDIPLTVVHEDADL
;
A
#
# COMPACT_ATOMS: atom_id res chain seq x y z
N MET A 1 -0.51 -39.52 14.14
CA MET A 1 -0.02 -39.33 12.76
C MET A 1 -0.81 -38.19 12.14
N ASN A 2 -0.08 -37.28 11.48
CA ASN A 2 -0.43 -35.89 11.16
C ASN A 2 -1.85 -35.62 10.64
N SER A 3 -2.46 -34.56 11.17
CA SER A 3 -3.39 -33.71 10.44
C SER A 3 -2.98 -32.27 10.69
N VAL A 4 -1.93 -31.86 9.97
CA VAL A 4 -1.54 -30.47 9.79
C VAL A 4 -2.68 -29.80 9.01
N LYS A 5 -3.64 -29.17 9.69
CA LYS A 5 -4.42 -28.09 9.09
C LYS A 5 -3.57 -26.83 9.08
N ALA A 6 -2.49 -26.85 8.31
CA ALA A 6 -1.97 -25.63 7.73
C ALA A 6 -2.84 -25.38 6.48
N SER A 7 -3.88 -24.59 6.65
CA SER A 7 -4.48 -23.91 5.51
C SER A 7 -4.60 -22.43 5.83
N PRO A 8 -3.48 -21.69 5.79
CA PRO A 8 -3.50 -20.33 5.30
C PRO A 8 -3.10 -20.42 3.82
N SER A 9 -4.04 -20.69 2.90
CA SER A 9 -3.83 -20.38 1.47
C SER A 9 -3.90 -18.87 1.28
N VAL A 10 -3.06 -18.14 2.02
CA VAL A 10 -2.85 -16.70 1.92
C VAL A 10 -1.63 -16.51 1.04
N ASP A 11 -1.71 -16.96 -0.21
CA ASP A 11 -0.75 -16.61 -1.24
C ASP A 11 -0.96 -15.11 -1.55
N GLY A 12 -0.34 -14.28 -0.72
CA GLY A 12 -0.42 -12.85 -0.76
C GLY A 12 0.95 -12.28 -0.42
N THR A 13 1.39 -11.31 -1.20
CA THR A 13 2.66 -10.64 -0.99
C THR A 13 2.50 -9.58 0.10
N LEU A 14 3.29 -9.70 1.16
CA LEU A 14 3.43 -8.63 2.14
C LEU A 14 4.41 -7.58 1.62
N ARG A 15 3.96 -6.34 1.53
CA ARG A 15 4.77 -5.18 1.14
C ARG A 15 4.92 -4.24 2.33
N ALA A 16 6.11 -3.70 2.53
CA ALA A 16 6.36 -2.72 3.58
C ALA A 16 6.94 -1.45 2.96
N ALA A 17 6.43 -0.29 3.39
CA ALA A 17 6.88 1.02 2.95
C ALA A 17 7.29 1.87 4.16
N ALA A 18 8.54 2.29 4.20
CA ALA A 18 9.06 3.18 5.25
C ALA A 18 8.96 4.64 4.79
N VAL A 19 8.43 5.50 5.65
CA VAL A 19 8.24 6.92 5.34
C VAL A 19 9.56 7.66 5.53
N ALA A 20 10.08 8.24 4.46
CA ALA A 20 11.24 9.11 4.52
C ALA A 20 10.90 10.49 5.10
N ALA A 21 11.92 11.23 5.56
CA ALA A 21 11.76 12.61 6.04
C ALA A 21 11.14 13.52 4.97
N GLU A 22 11.44 13.28 3.69
CA GLU A 22 10.92 14.05 2.55
C GLU A 22 9.43 13.81 2.28
N GLN A 23 8.90 12.67 2.73
CA GLN A 23 7.49 12.26 2.54
C GLN A 23 6.65 12.56 3.79
N ALA A 24 7.26 13.15 4.82
CA ALA A 24 6.59 13.51 6.06
C ALA A 24 5.43 14.47 5.78
N GLY A 25 4.24 14.13 6.28
CA GLY A 25 3.04 14.94 6.11
C GLY A 25 2.30 14.70 4.79
N GLU A 26 2.80 13.83 3.91
CA GLU A 26 2.03 13.35 2.75
C GLU A 26 0.83 12.50 3.20
N ARG A 27 -0.18 12.42 2.32
CA ARG A 27 -1.29 11.50 2.53
C ARG A 27 -0.82 10.05 2.34
N LEU A 28 -1.29 9.14 3.19
CA LEU A 28 -0.93 7.73 3.15
C LEU A 28 -1.19 7.08 1.79
N ASP A 29 -2.32 7.39 1.14
CA ASP A 29 -2.64 6.88 -0.18
C ASP A 29 -1.62 7.30 -1.25
N ARG A 30 -1.18 8.56 -1.23
CA ARG A 30 -0.15 9.09 -2.12
C ARG A 30 1.22 8.49 -1.81
N PHE A 31 1.59 8.44 -0.54
CA PHE A 31 2.84 7.83 -0.08
C PHE A 31 2.93 6.37 -0.52
N LEU A 32 1.88 5.57 -0.29
CA LEU A 32 1.85 4.16 -0.68
C LEU A 32 1.90 3.99 -2.20
N ALA A 33 1.25 4.87 -2.97
CA ALA A 33 1.32 4.82 -4.43
C ALA A 33 2.73 5.15 -4.96
N ALA A 34 3.46 6.05 -4.28
CA ALA A 34 4.84 6.36 -4.60
C ALA A 34 5.81 5.26 -4.17
N ALA A 35 5.60 4.67 -2.98
CA ALA A 35 6.44 3.62 -2.43
C ALA A 35 6.21 2.25 -3.10
N LEU A 36 4.98 1.98 -3.52
CA LEU A 36 4.55 0.73 -4.15
C LEU A 36 3.93 1.02 -5.52
N PRO A 37 4.74 1.37 -6.54
CA PRO A 37 4.24 1.69 -7.89
C PRO A 37 3.60 0.49 -8.60
N GLU A 38 3.82 -0.72 -8.06
CA GLU A 38 3.13 -1.95 -8.49
C GLU A 38 1.63 -1.97 -8.14
N LEU A 39 1.17 -1.09 -7.24
CA LEU A 39 -0.23 -0.98 -6.83
C LEU A 39 -0.87 0.28 -7.41
N SER A 40 -2.03 0.13 -8.05
CA SER A 40 -2.84 1.27 -8.47
C SER A 40 -3.49 1.97 -7.27
N ARG A 41 -3.84 3.26 -7.42
CA ARG A 41 -4.60 4.02 -6.40
C ARG A 41 -5.90 3.32 -5.99
N SER A 42 -6.65 2.79 -6.95
CA SER A 42 -7.88 2.03 -6.70
C SER A 42 -7.63 0.76 -5.88
N ARG A 43 -6.51 0.06 -6.14
CA ARG A 43 -6.11 -1.13 -5.38
C ARG A 43 -5.72 -0.74 -3.95
N LEU A 44 -4.99 0.34 -3.76
CA LEU A 44 -4.66 0.87 -2.44
C LEU A 44 -5.92 1.27 -1.64
N GLN A 45 -6.90 1.94 -2.28
CA GLN A 45 -8.17 2.27 -1.63
C GLN A 45 -8.95 1.02 -1.19
N ALA A 46 -9.01 -0.01 -2.05
CA ALA A 46 -9.64 -1.28 -1.69
C ALA A 46 -8.90 -1.97 -0.53
N LEU A 47 -7.57 -1.95 -0.53
CA LEU A 47 -6.74 -2.52 0.54
C LEU A 47 -6.95 -1.77 1.87
N LEU A 48 -6.94 -0.45 1.84
CA LEU A 48 -7.25 0.39 3.00
C LEU A 48 -8.66 0.09 3.53
N ALA A 49 -9.68 0.10 2.66
CA ALA A 49 -11.07 -0.20 3.04
C ALA A 49 -11.23 -1.61 3.62
N SER A 50 -10.45 -2.58 3.12
CA SER A 50 -10.43 -3.96 3.64
C SER A 50 -9.61 -4.14 4.93
N GLY A 51 -8.91 -3.10 5.40
CA GLY A 51 -8.00 -3.19 6.55
C GLY A 51 -6.73 -4.00 6.27
N ALA A 52 -6.33 -4.11 5.00
CA ALA A 52 -5.11 -4.80 4.60
C ALA A 52 -3.84 -3.96 4.79
N VAL A 53 -4.00 -2.68 5.14
CA VAL A 53 -2.90 -1.78 5.49
C VAL A 53 -2.81 -1.67 7.00
N THR A 54 -1.61 -1.85 7.54
CA THR A 54 -1.32 -1.72 8.95
C THR A 54 -0.08 -0.88 9.17
N ARG A 55 -0.05 -0.11 10.26
CA ARG A 55 1.08 0.71 10.68
C ARG A 55 1.54 0.23 12.04
N ALA A 56 2.74 -0.34 12.13
CA ALA A 56 3.28 -0.89 13.39
C ALA A 56 2.25 -1.79 14.13
N GLY A 57 1.48 -2.60 13.39
CA GLY A 57 0.44 -3.47 13.92
C GLY A 57 -0.95 -2.84 14.11
N GLN A 58 -1.13 -1.54 13.86
CA GLN A 58 -2.43 -0.87 13.88
C GLN A 58 -3.05 -0.82 12.49
N THR A 59 -4.24 -1.38 12.29
CA THR A 59 -4.93 -1.33 11.01
C THR A 59 -5.35 0.10 10.66
N ILE A 60 -4.99 0.54 9.45
CA ILE A 60 -5.33 1.86 8.92
C ILE A 60 -6.33 1.69 7.78
N GLY A 61 -7.54 2.19 7.99
CA GLY A 61 -8.57 2.28 6.94
C GLY A 61 -8.55 3.61 6.19
N ASP A 62 -7.93 4.63 6.77
CA ASP A 62 -7.98 6.00 6.26
C ASP A 62 -6.73 6.34 5.45
N GLY A 63 -6.82 6.24 4.12
CA GLY A 63 -5.76 6.66 3.20
C GLY A 63 -5.45 8.16 3.24
N ASN A 64 -6.34 8.97 3.82
CA ASN A 64 -6.14 10.41 3.97
C ASN A 64 -5.35 10.78 5.24
N THR A 65 -4.92 9.79 6.04
CA THR A 65 -4.05 10.08 7.19
C THR A 65 -2.71 10.63 6.71
N ARG A 66 -2.12 11.53 7.51
CA ARG A 66 -0.77 12.05 7.24
C ARG A 66 0.26 11.07 7.75
N VAL A 67 1.19 10.69 6.89
CA VAL A 67 2.30 9.82 7.26
C VAL A 67 3.37 10.60 8.01
N LYS A 68 4.01 9.97 8.99
CA LYS A 68 5.12 10.57 9.73
C LYS A 68 6.43 9.87 9.38
N PRO A 69 7.54 10.61 9.33
CA PRO A 69 8.83 10.02 8.99
C PRO A 69 9.24 9.01 10.06
N GLY A 70 9.80 7.89 9.61
CA GLY A 70 10.13 6.75 10.46
C GLY A 70 8.95 5.81 10.77
N GLU A 71 7.73 6.12 10.30
CA GLU A 71 6.64 5.14 10.31
C GLU A 71 6.85 4.10 9.20
N ILE A 72 6.42 2.88 9.49
CA ILE A 72 6.43 1.75 8.55
C ILE A 72 5.00 1.28 8.36
N TYR A 73 4.59 1.22 7.10
CA TYR A 73 3.27 0.76 6.69
C TYR A 73 3.41 -0.59 5.98
N ASP A 74 2.77 -1.61 6.56
CA ASP A 74 2.68 -2.95 6.02
C ASP A 74 1.36 -3.12 5.27
N VAL A 75 1.46 -3.41 3.98
CA VAL A 75 0.35 -3.63 3.06
C VAL A 75 0.32 -5.11 2.69
N ARG A 76 -0.74 -5.80 3.07
CA ARG A 76 -1.00 -7.18 2.64
C ARG A 76 -1.69 -7.18 1.29
N VAL A 77 -0.95 -7.48 0.23
CA VAL A 77 -1.48 -7.56 -1.12
C VAL A 77 -1.81 -9.02 -1.42
N PRO A 78 -3.08 -9.43 -1.52
CA PRO A 78 -3.40 -10.77 -2.03
C PRO A 78 -2.91 -10.90 -3.47
N GLU A 79 -2.52 -12.11 -3.90
CA GLU A 79 -1.99 -12.33 -5.25
C GLU A 79 -2.86 -11.61 -6.30
N PRO A 80 -2.30 -10.63 -7.02
CA PRO A 80 -2.95 -10.15 -8.23
C PRO A 80 -3.00 -11.31 -9.23
N ALA A 81 -4.14 -11.54 -9.87
CA ALA A 81 -4.11 -12.16 -11.19
C ALA A 81 -3.12 -11.36 -12.06
N PRO A 82 -2.24 -12.02 -12.83
CA PRO A 82 -1.11 -11.36 -13.49
C PRO A 82 -1.63 -10.36 -14.52
N ALA A 83 -1.67 -9.08 -14.15
CA ALA A 83 -1.83 -7.98 -15.09
C ALA A 83 -0.42 -7.44 -15.37
N LEU A 84 0.04 -7.69 -16.61
CA LEU A 84 1.38 -7.42 -17.12
C LEU A 84 1.92 -6.02 -16.72
N PRO A 85 3.09 -5.93 -16.07
CA PRO A 85 3.65 -4.65 -15.65
C PRO A 85 4.40 -4.01 -16.81
N GLN A 86 3.91 -2.88 -17.34
CA GLN A 86 4.79 -1.94 -18.02
C GLN A 86 5.25 -0.90 -17.01
N ALA A 87 6.43 -1.13 -16.45
CA ALA A 87 7.20 -0.12 -15.74
C ALA A 87 7.51 1.01 -16.72
N GLN A 88 6.79 2.11 -16.61
CA GLN A 88 7.26 3.40 -17.11
C GLN A 88 7.78 4.18 -15.91
N ASP A 89 9.09 4.15 -15.82
CA ASP A 89 9.95 5.01 -15.02
C ASP A 89 9.59 6.47 -15.33
N ILE A 90 8.81 7.11 -14.47
CA ILE A 90 8.55 8.55 -14.55
C ILE A 90 8.94 9.17 -13.21
N PRO A 91 9.90 10.11 -13.18
CA PRO A 91 10.26 10.84 -11.97
C PRO A 91 9.02 11.62 -11.52
N LEU A 92 8.55 11.36 -10.31
CA LEU A 92 7.37 11.98 -9.71
C LEU A 92 7.57 13.48 -9.49
N THR A 93 7.40 14.29 -10.54
CA THR A 93 6.91 15.66 -10.39
C THR A 93 5.43 15.53 -10.05
N VAL A 94 5.10 15.62 -8.77
CA VAL A 94 3.72 15.54 -8.28
C VAL A 94 2.96 16.82 -8.67
N VAL A 95 2.62 16.96 -9.95
CA VAL A 95 1.51 17.77 -10.41
C VAL A 95 0.39 16.79 -10.73
N HIS A 96 -0.41 16.46 -9.73
CA HIS A 96 -1.75 16.00 -10.04
C HIS A 96 -2.74 16.56 -9.03
N GLU A 97 -3.56 17.43 -9.60
CA GLU A 97 -4.82 17.98 -9.13
C GLU A 97 -5.73 16.84 -8.71
N ASP A 98 -6.25 16.89 -7.48
CA ASP A 98 -7.54 16.27 -7.20
C ASP A 98 -8.57 17.38 -7.36
N ALA A 99 -9.17 17.39 -8.55
CA ALA A 99 -10.55 17.79 -8.72
C ALA A 99 -11.39 16.74 -7.97
N ASP A 100 -11.74 17.05 -6.72
CA ASP A 100 -13.00 16.57 -6.15
C ASP A 100 -14.14 17.36 -6.83
N LEU A 101 -14.42 17.03 -8.10
CA LEU A 101 -15.74 16.90 -8.76
C LEU A 101 -15.61 16.42 -10.22
#